data_AF-A0AAR5PX95-F1
#
_entry.id   AF-A0AAR5PX95-F1
#
_cell.length_a   1.000
_cell.length_b   1.000
_cell.length_c   1.000
_cell.angle_alpha   90.00
_cell.angle_beta   90.00
_cell.angle_gamma   90.00
#
_symmetry.space_group_name_H-M   'P 1'
#
loop_
_entity.id
_entity.type
_entity.pdbx_description
1 polymer ?
#
loop_
_entity_poly.entity_id
_entity_poly.type
_entity_poly.pdbx_seq_one_letter_code
_entity_poly.pdbx_strand_id
1 'polypeptide(L)'
;MTGETEENIFLFVPNIIGYARIILAVIAFYFMPTNYIIATVCYVVSALLDAFDGHAARYFNQGTKFGAMLDQLTDRCGTMGLVAVLAHLYPKYMFPLLLSMCIDVSCHWIFLHTSVLQGKQSHKFIDMSENPIMNVYYTNRTVLFFMCAGNEAFYASLYLLYFTPGPIVLELSLSKVNNT
;
A
#
# COMPACT_ATOMS: atom_id res chain seq x y z
N MET A 1 -17.40 20.34 -37.19
CA MET A 1 -16.39 19.95 -36.16
C MET A 1 -17.10 19.93 -34.82
N THR A 2 -17.77 18.83 -34.49
CA THR A 2 -18.27 18.58 -33.13
C THR A 2 -17.04 18.24 -32.30
N GLY A 3 -16.62 19.16 -31.43
CA GLY A 3 -15.55 18.89 -30.48
C GLY A 3 -16.02 17.77 -29.55
N GLU A 4 -15.56 16.56 -29.82
CA GLU A 4 -15.53 15.51 -28.81
C GLU A 4 -14.66 16.08 -27.69
N THR A 5 -15.28 16.47 -26.58
CA THR A 5 -14.56 16.71 -25.34
C THR A 5 -13.93 15.37 -24.99
N GLU A 6 -12.67 15.15 -25.38
CA GLU A 6 -11.87 14.04 -24.87
C GLU A 6 -11.99 14.10 -23.35
N GLU A 7 -12.73 13.14 -22.77
CA GLU A 7 -12.89 13.13 -21.33
C GLU A 7 -11.50 13.03 -20.71
N ASN A 8 -11.14 14.04 -19.91
CA ASN A 8 -9.83 14.07 -19.27
C ASN A 8 -9.77 12.92 -18.27
N ILE A 9 -9.08 11.85 -18.65
CA ILE A 9 -8.85 10.65 -17.83
C ILE A 9 -8.35 11.04 -16.43
N PHE A 10 -7.57 12.11 -16.31
CA PHE A 10 -7.08 12.65 -15.03
C PHE A 10 -8.17 13.12 -14.06
N LEU A 11 -9.33 13.55 -14.56
CA LEU A 11 -10.45 14.08 -13.77
C LEU A 11 -11.53 13.04 -13.49
N PHE A 12 -11.28 11.77 -13.80
CA PHE A 12 -12.18 10.69 -13.40
C PHE A 12 -12.32 10.63 -11.88
N VAL A 13 -13.54 10.33 -11.42
CA VAL A 13 -13.87 10.23 -9.99
C VAL A 13 -12.88 9.36 -9.21
N PRO A 14 -12.50 8.14 -9.67
CA PRO A 14 -11.48 7.34 -8.98
C PRO A 14 -10.11 8.03 -8.88
N ASN A 15 -9.68 8.77 -9.91
CA ASN A 15 -8.38 9.45 -9.90
C ASN A 15 -8.37 10.67 -8.97
N ILE A 16 -9.50 11.38 -8.85
CA ILE A 16 -9.66 12.47 -7.87
C ILE A 16 -9.56 11.91 -6.45
N ILE A 17 -10.18 10.76 -6.18
CA ILE A 17 -10.05 10.07 -4.88
C ILE A 17 -8.58 9.66 -4.66
N GLY A 18 -7.89 9.15 -5.68
CA GLY A 18 -6.45 8.87 -5.64
C GLY A 18 -5.61 10.09 -5.26
N TYR A 19 -5.90 11.27 -5.82
CA TYR A 19 -5.21 12.50 -5.42
C TYR A 19 -5.50 12.91 -3.97
N ALA A 20 -6.74 12.72 -3.50
CA ALA A 20 -7.08 12.95 -2.10
C ALA A 20 -6.31 12.00 -1.16
N ARG A 21 -6.10 10.73 -1.55
CA ARG A 21 -5.26 9.77 -0.83
C ARG A 21 -3.82 10.26 -0.70
N ILE A 22 -3.23 10.75 -1.79
CA ILE A 22 -1.87 11.30 -1.76
C ILE A 22 -1.78 12.46 -0.75
N ILE A 23 -2.75 13.37 -0.75
CA ILE A 23 -2.78 14.50 0.20
C ILE A 23 -2.88 13.99 1.65
N LEU A 24 -3.77 13.02 1.91
CA LEU A 24 -3.92 12.42 3.24
C LEU A 24 -2.65 11.69 3.70
N ALA A 25 -1.97 10.98 2.80
CA ALA A 25 -0.69 10.34 3.09
C ALA A 25 0.40 11.37 3.45
N VAL A 26 0.48 12.49 2.71
CA VAL A 26 1.42 13.58 3.03
C VAL A 26 1.13 14.18 4.40
N ILE A 27 -0.15 14.44 4.72
CA ILE A 27 -0.56 14.92 6.04
C ILE A 27 -0.18 13.89 7.11
N ALA A 28 -0.43 12.60 6.87
CA ALA A 28 -0.07 11.55 7.79
C ALA A 28 1.44 11.56 8.09
N PHE A 29 2.28 11.56 7.05
CA PHE A 29 3.74 11.58 7.21
C PHE A 29 4.26 12.83 7.92
N TYR A 30 3.66 14.00 7.67
CA TYR A 30 4.03 15.24 8.36
C TYR A 30 3.76 15.16 9.87
N PHE A 31 2.62 14.58 10.26
CA PHE A 31 2.23 14.45 11.66
C PHE A 31 2.81 13.21 12.34
N MET A 32 3.35 12.24 11.61
CA MET A 32 3.87 11.00 12.18
C MET A 32 4.85 11.19 13.35
N PRO A 33 5.77 12.18 13.34
CA PRO A 33 6.69 12.42 14.45
C PRO A 33 6.09 13.22 15.62
N THR A 34 5.01 13.99 15.39
CA THR A 34 4.53 15.02 16.33
C THR A 34 3.16 14.72 16.93
N ASN A 35 2.26 14.10 16.16
CA ASN A 35 0.91 13.76 16.58
C ASN A 35 0.47 12.44 15.94
N TYR A 36 0.69 11.35 16.66
CA TYR A 36 0.37 10.01 16.18
C TYR A 36 -1.13 9.80 15.92
N ILE A 37 -2.02 10.51 16.61
CA ILE A 37 -3.47 10.38 16.44
C ILE A 37 -3.87 10.91 15.06
N ILE A 38 -3.45 12.14 14.72
CA ILE A 38 -3.74 12.72 13.40
C ILE A 38 -3.09 11.88 12.31
N ALA A 39 -1.84 11.46 12.51
CA ALA A 39 -1.12 10.62 11.57
C ALA A 39 -1.85 9.31 11.27
N THR A 40 -2.25 8.56 12.30
CA THR A 40 -2.97 7.30 12.14
C THR A 40 -4.35 7.50 11.51
N VAL A 41 -5.11 8.52 11.93
CA VAL A 41 -6.43 8.79 11.34
C VAL A 41 -6.29 9.11 9.85
N CYS A 42 -5.39 10.01 9.47
CA CYS A 42 -5.16 10.34 8.05
C CYS A 42 -4.68 9.12 7.25
N TYR A 43 -3.78 8.31 7.82
CA TYR A 43 -3.28 7.10 7.17
C TYR A 43 -4.39 6.07 6.93
N VAL A 44 -5.20 5.77 7.96
CA VAL A 44 -6.31 4.83 7.87
C VAL A 44 -7.39 5.33 6.91
N VAL A 45 -7.74 6.62 6.94
CA VAL A 45 -8.70 7.19 5.99
C VAL A 45 -8.16 7.08 4.56
N SER A 46 -6.87 7.35 4.33
CA SER A 46 -6.24 7.16 3.02
C SER A 46 -6.32 5.71 2.55
N ALA A 47 -6.06 4.73 3.44
CA ALA A 47 -6.15 3.31 3.13
C ALA A 47 -7.60 2.85 2.88
N LEU A 48 -8.59 3.44 3.55
CA LEU A 48 -10.01 3.13 3.28
C LEU A 48 -10.45 3.68 1.92
N LEU A 49 -9.98 4.88 1.55
CA LEU A 49 -10.31 5.51 0.27
C LEU A 49 -9.83 4.72 -0.95
N ASP A 50 -8.80 3.89 -0.80
CA ASP A 50 -8.34 2.93 -1.81
C ASP A 50 -9.48 2.00 -2.28
N ALA A 51 -10.15 1.36 -1.32
CA ALA A 51 -11.28 0.50 -1.63
C ALA A 51 -12.43 1.28 -2.31
N PHE A 52 -12.60 2.56 -1.95
CA PHE A 52 -13.63 3.43 -2.53
C PHE A 52 -13.31 3.86 -3.96
N ASP A 53 -12.06 4.17 -4.31
CA ASP A 53 -11.72 4.51 -5.70
C ASP A 53 -11.86 3.31 -6.64
N GLY A 54 -11.47 2.11 -6.19
CA GLY A 54 -11.67 0.88 -6.96
C GLY A 54 -13.15 0.52 -7.09
N HIS A 55 -13.98 0.83 -6.08
CA HIS A 55 -15.43 0.72 -6.20
C HIS A 55 -16.00 1.74 -7.20
N ALA A 56 -15.60 3.01 -7.11
CA ALA A 56 -16.02 4.08 -8.00
C ALA A 56 -15.63 3.80 -9.46
N ALA A 57 -14.41 3.30 -9.70
CA ALA A 57 -13.93 2.94 -11.04
C ALA A 57 -14.82 1.87 -11.70
N ARG A 58 -15.29 0.88 -10.93
CA ARG A 58 -16.20 -0.17 -11.42
C ARG A 58 -17.62 0.34 -11.60
N TYR A 59 -18.11 1.16 -10.68
CA TYR A 59 -19.47 1.70 -10.72
C TYR A 59 -19.67 2.68 -11.87
N PHE A 60 -18.72 3.60 -12.07
CA PHE A 60 -18.77 4.61 -13.14
C PHE A 60 -18.16 4.12 -14.46
N ASN A 61 -17.67 2.88 -14.53
CA ASN A 61 -16.95 2.33 -15.68
C ASN A 61 -15.76 3.22 -16.14
N GLN A 62 -15.09 3.85 -15.17
CA GLN A 62 -13.96 4.78 -15.35
C GLN A 62 -12.60 4.13 -15.05
N GLY A 63 -12.49 2.81 -15.19
CA GLY A 63 -11.25 2.07 -14.99
C GLY A 63 -10.23 2.36 -16.10
N THR A 64 -9.05 2.88 -15.74
CA THR A 64 -7.98 3.20 -16.70
C THR A 64 -6.63 2.62 -16.27
N LYS A 65 -5.73 2.39 -17.24
CA LYS A 65 -4.36 1.96 -16.95
C LYS A 65 -3.61 2.98 -16.09
N PHE A 66 -3.85 4.27 -16.34
CA PHE A 66 -3.29 5.35 -15.54
C PHE A 66 -3.76 5.28 -14.09
N GLY A 67 -5.08 5.16 -13.87
CA GLY A 67 -5.64 5.06 -12.52
C GLY A 67 -5.11 3.85 -11.75
N ALA A 68 -5.03 2.68 -12.39
CA ALA A 68 -4.44 1.48 -11.78
C ALA A 68 -2.95 1.65 -11.42
N MET A 69 -2.17 2.34 -12.26
CA MET A 69 -0.76 2.64 -11.96
C MET A 69 -0.61 3.68 -10.84
N LEU A 70 -1.47 4.71 -10.83
CA LEU A 70 -1.50 5.75 -9.79
C LEU A 70 -1.84 5.16 -8.42
N ASP A 71 -2.83 4.28 -8.39
CA ASP A 71 -3.26 3.55 -7.21
C ASP A 71 -2.11 2.72 -6.60
N GLN A 72 -1.55 1.82 -7.41
CA GLN A 72 -0.42 0.99 -7.00
C GLN A 72 0.78 1.82 -6.52
N LEU A 73 1.09 2.93 -7.18
CA LEU A 73 2.16 3.83 -6.75
C LEU A 73 1.85 4.49 -5.41
N THR A 74 0.62 4.97 -5.21
CA THR A 74 0.19 5.65 -3.98
C THR A 74 0.29 4.70 -2.78
N ASP A 75 -0.14 3.45 -2.94
CA ASP A 75 0.02 2.42 -1.92
C ASP A 75 1.47 2.17 -1.55
N ARG A 76 2.35 2.02 -2.55
CA ARG A 76 3.78 1.78 -2.28
C ARG A 76 4.43 2.97 -1.59
N CYS A 77 4.13 4.19 -2.00
CA CYS A 77 4.59 5.39 -1.31
C CYS A 77 4.07 5.46 0.13
N GLY A 78 2.81 5.04 0.36
CA GLY A 78 2.20 4.84 1.68
C GLY A 78 3.05 3.97 2.60
N THR A 79 3.22 2.70 2.22
CA THR A 79 3.97 1.71 3.00
C THR A 79 5.45 2.11 3.15
N MET A 80 6.10 2.63 2.09
CA MET A 80 7.49 3.10 2.16
C MET A 80 7.66 4.23 3.18
N GLY A 81 6.77 5.22 3.17
CA GLY A 81 6.83 6.34 4.11
C GLY A 81 6.64 5.87 5.56
N LEU A 82 5.70 4.96 5.79
CA LEU A 82 5.49 4.34 7.10
C LEU A 82 6.74 3.57 7.57
N VAL A 83 7.33 2.74 6.71
CA VAL A 83 8.54 1.97 7.05
C VAL A 83 9.75 2.89 7.26
N ALA A 84 9.89 3.97 6.50
CA ALA A 84 10.95 4.97 6.70
C ALA A 84 10.83 5.65 8.07
N VAL A 85 9.61 6.00 8.49
CA VAL A 85 9.35 6.53 9.84
C VAL A 85 9.67 5.47 10.89
N LEU A 86 9.25 4.22 10.71
CA LEU A 86 9.58 3.14 11.64
C LEU A 86 11.09 2.94 11.78
N ALA A 87 11.84 3.03 10.67
CA ALA A 87 13.30 2.92 10.68
C ALA A 87 13.95 4.05 11.52
N HIS A 88 13.35 5.24 11.53
CA HIS A 88 13.76 6.34 12.39
C HIS A 88 13.40 6.11 13.87
N LEU A 89 12.18 5.62 14.16
CA LEU A 89 11.70 5.37 15.53
C LEU A 89 12.39 4.16 16.19
N TYR A 90 12.78 3.17 15.40
CA TYR A 90 13.39 1.91 15.84
C TYR A 90 14.79 1.71 15.22
N PRO A 91 15.79 2.51 15.62
CA PRO A 91 17.13 2.49 15.00
C PRO A 91 17.81 1.12 15.09
N LYS A 92 17.53 0.34 16.15
CA LYS A 92 18.03 -1.04 16.32
C LYS A 92 17.56 -2.00 15.22
N TYR A 93 16.38 -1.76 14.66
CA TYR A 93 15.76 -2.58 13.61
C TYR A 93 15.78 -1.88 12.24
N MET A 94 16.56 -0.81 12.10
CA MET A 94 16.66 -0.04 10.86
C MET A 94 17.06 -0.91 9.66
N PHE A 95 18.07 -1.77 9.81
CA PHE A 95 18.54 -2.65 8.74
C PHE A 95 17.43 -3.60 8.20
N PRO A 96 16.75 -4.43 9.02
CA PRO A 96 15.69 -5.29 8.52
C PRO A 96 14.48 -4.52 7.96
N LEU A 97 14.14 -3.35 8.53
CA LEU A 97 13.07 -2.50 8.00
C LEU A 97 13.39 -1.96 6.61
N LEU A 98 14.60 -1.42 6.41
CA LEU A 98 15.05 -0.94 5.10
C LEU A 98 15.19 -2.08 4.09
N LEU A 99 15.67 -3.25 4.53
CA LEU A 99 15.75 -4.43 3.67
C LEU A 99 14.35 -4.85 3.20
N SER A 100 13.38 -4.92 4.10
CA SER A 100 11.98 -5.23 3.77
C SER A 100 11.39 -4.23 2.76
N MET A 101 11.62 -2.93 2.99
CA MET A 101 11.19 -1.87 2.07
C MET A 101 11.81 -2.04 0.68
N CYS A 102 13.11 -2.31 0.59
CA CYS A 102 13.79 -2.52 -0.69
C CYS A 102 13.25 -3.75 -1.44
N ILE A 103 12.99 -4.85 -0.72
CA ILE A 103 12.41 -6.07 -1.32
C ILE A 103 11.01 -5.78 -1.84
N ASP A 104 10.13 -5.17 -1.04
CA ASP A 104 8.74 -4.88 -1.44
C ASP A 104 8.67 -4.03 -2.71
N VAL A 105 9.45 -2.93 -2.76
CA VAL A 105 9.49 -2.02 -3.91
C VAL A 105 10.07 -2.72 -5.14
N SER A 106 11.16 -3.48 -4.98
CA SER A 106 11.81 -4.17 -6.11
C SER A 106 10.90 -5.25 -6.71
N CYS A 107 10.25 -6.05 -5.85
CA CYS A 107 9.31 -7.09 -6.28
C CYS A 107 8.12 -6.49 -7.04
N HIS A 108 7.52 -5.42 -6.51
CA HIS A 108 6.40 -4.75 -7.18
C HIS A 108 6.81 -4.09 -8.49
N TRP A 109 7.99 -3.47 -8.55
CA TRP A 109 8.48 -2.83 -9.78
C TRP A 109 8.68 -3.87 -10.89
N ILE A 110 9.32 -5.01 -10.58
CA ILE A 110 9.50 -6.12 -11.53
C ILE A 110 8.13 -6.71 -11.94
N PHE A 111 7.22 -6.93 -10.99
CA PHE A 111 5.88 -7.46 -11.27
C PHE A 111 5.06 -6.53 -12.18
N LEU A 112 5.13 -5.22 -11.95
CA LEU A 112 4.46 -4.23 -12.79
C LEU A 112 5.03 -4.24 -14.21
N HIS A 113 6.36 -4.19 -14.36
CA HIS A 113 7.00 -4.21 -15.68
C HIS A 113 6.74 -5.50 -16.44
N THR A 114 6.83 -6.64 -15.78
CA THR A 114 6.51 -7.93 -16.40
C THR A 114 5.05 -7.97 -16.85
N SER A 115 4.11 -7.50 -16.03
CA SER A 115 2.68 -7.42 -16.38
C SER A 115 2.41 -6.50 -17.57
N VAL A 116 3.09 -5.34 -17.64
CA VAL A 116 2.96 -4.38 -18.76
C VAL A 116 3.57 -4.95 -20.05
N LEU A 117 4.75 -5.56 -19.97
CA LEU A 117 5.43 -6.18 -21.12
C LEU A 117 4.66 -7.41 -21.65
N GLN A 118 4.04 -8.19 -20.76
CA GLN A 118 3.21 -9.34 -21.11
C GLN A 118 1.85 -8.97 -21.72
N GLY A 119 1.39 -7.72 -21.55
CA GLY A 119 0.19 -7.18 -22.21
C GLY A 119 0.20 -7.21 -23.75
N LYS A 120 1.29 -7.68 -24.38
CA LYS A 120 1.38 -7.97 -25.84
C LYS A 120 1.38 -9.46 -26.21
N GLN A 121 1.39 -10.41 -25.28
CA GLN A 121 1.45 -11.85 -25.56
C GLN A 121 0.51 -12.63 -24.62
N SER A 122 -0.77 -12.69 -24.99
CA SER A 122 -1.89 -13.21 -24.17
C SER A 122 -1.94 -14.74 -23.97
N HIS A 123 -0.86 -15.50 -24.18
CA HIS A 123 -0.93 -16.98 -24.10
C HIS A 123 0.22 -17.70 -23.38
N LYS A 124 1.15 -16.98 -22.78
CA LYS A 124 2.13 -17.57 -21.85
C LYS A 124 1.93 -16.94 -20.50
N PHE A 125 0.91 -17.40 -19.77
CA PHE A 125 1.07 -17.44 -18.32
C PHE A 125 2.42 -18.09 -18.08
N ILE A 126 3.28 -17.41 -17.32
CA ILE A 126 4.43 -18.03 -16.68
C ILE A 126 3.89 -19.36 -16.15
N ASP A 127 4.43 -20.46 -16.66
CA ASP A 127 4.04 -21.80 -16.24
C ASP A 127 4.45 -21.90 -14.76
N MET A 128 3.58 -21.41 -13.86
CA MET A 128 3.77 -21.41 -12.41
C MET A 128 3.63 -22.83 -11.83
N SER A 129 3.80 -23.85 -12.67
CA SER A 129 3.80 -25.26 -12.30
C SER A 129 5.12 -25.71 -11.69
N GLU A 130 6.19 -24.91 -11.75
CA GLU A 130 7.49 -25.30 -11.17
C GLU A 130 7.58 -25.08 -9.64
N ASN A 131 6.71 -24.27 -9.02
CA ASN A 131 6.70 -24.08 -7.57
C ASN A 131 5.27 -23.91 -6.98
N PRO A 132 4.77 -24.87 -6.19
CA PRO A 132 3.40 -24.85 -5.67
C PRO A 132 3.12 -23.65 -4.74
N ILE A 133 4.14 -23.15 -4.04
CA ILE A 133 4.00 -21.98 -3.14
C ILE A 133 3.71 -20.71 -3.94
N MET A 134 4.44 -20.46 -5.03
CA MET A 134 4.18 -19.28 -5.87
C MET A 134 2.83 -19.38 -6.57
N ASN A 135 2.43 -20.59 -6.98
CA ASN A 135 1.13 -20.79 -7.59
C ASN A 135 0.00 -20.43 -6.60
N VAL A 136 0.05 -20.90 -5.35
CA VAL A 136 -0.96 -20.53 -4.34
C VAL A 136 -0.97 -19.02 -4.07
N TYR A 137 0.21 -18.39 -4.00
CA TYR A 137 0.35 -16.95 -3.73
C TYR A 137 -0.26 -16.07 -4.85
N TYR A 138 0.00 -16.39 -6.11
CA TYR A 138 -0.47 -15.59 -7.25
C TYR A 138 -1.85 -16.03 -7.80
N THR A 139 -2.26 -17.28 -7.59
CA THR A 139 -3.56 -17.79 -8.07
C THR A 139 -4.70 -17.44 -7.13
N ASN A 140 -4.46 -17.39 -5.81
CA ASN A 140 -5.50 -17.10 -4.84
C ASN A 140 -5.47 -15.63 -4.39
N ARG A 141 -6.35 -14.80 -5.00
CA ARG A 141 -6.51 -13.37 -4.66
C ARG A 141 -6.75 -13.12 -3.17
N THR A 142 -7.42 -14.04 -2.49
CA THR A 142 -7.71 -13.94 -1.06
C THR A 142 -6.43 -14.04 -0.24
N VAL A 143 -5.53 -14.98 -0.58
CA VAL A 143 -4.24 -15.15 0.11
C VAL A 143 -3.36 -13.92 -0.07
N LEU A 144 -3.28 -13.41 -1.30
CA LEU A 144 -2.52 -12.20 -1.61
C LEU A 144 -3.04 -10.99 -0.83
N PHE A 145 -4.36 -10.77 -0.83
CA PHE A 145 -4.98 -9.67 -0.09
C PHE A 145 -4.69 -9.76 1.42
N PHE A 146 -4.87 -10.93 2.04
CA PHE A 146 -4.59 -11.10 3.47
C PHE A 146 -3.12 -10.91 3.81
N MET A 147 -2.19 -11.34 2.96
CA MET A 147 -0.77 -11.11 3.20
C MET A 147 -0.40 -9.62 3.09
N CYS A 148 -0.88 -8.91 2.07
CA CYS A 148 -0.66 -7.47 1.94
C CYS A 148 -1.29 -6.70 3.11
N ALA A 149 -2.55 -6.99 3.44
CA ALA A 149 -3.25 -6.34 4.55
C ALA A 149 -2.59 -6.65 5.89
N GLY A 150 -2.11 -7.88 6.10
CA GLY A 150 -1.41 -8.30 7.30
C GLY A 150 -0.05 -7.61 7.47
N ASN A 151 0.73 -7.49 6.38
CA ASN A 151 2.00 -6.76 6.38
C ASN A 151 1.80 -5.28 6.69
N GLU A 152 0.78 -4.66 6.08
CA GLU A 152 0.42 -3.27 6.32
C GLU A 152 -0.04 -3.04 7.77
N ALA A 153 -0.92 -3.91 8.27
CA ALA A 153 -1.37 -3.88 9.66
C ALA A 153 -0.22 -4.08 10.65
N PHE A 154 0.77 -4.91 10.32
CA PHE A 154 1.96 -5.12 11.14
C PHE A 154 2.77 -3.82 11.29
N TYR A 155 3.07 -3.13 10.19
CA TYR A 155 3.80 -1.86 10.26
C TYR A 155 2.98 -0.76 10.97
N ALA A 156 1.68 -0.67 10.70
CA ALA A 156 0.81 0.29 11.37
C ALA A 156 0.74 0.02 12.89
N SER A 157 0.72 -1.26 13.29
CA SER A 157 0.74 -1.66 14.69
C SER A 157 2.06 -1.34 15.38
N LEU A 158 3.19 -1.57 14.73
CA LEU A 158 4.51 -1.16 15.24
C LEU A 158 4.57 0.36 15.46
N TYR A 159 4.02 1.14 14.53
CA TYR A 159 3.97 2.59 14.65
C TYR A 159 3.16 3.03 15.87
N LEU A 160 1.96 2.46 16.06
CA LEU A 160 1.12 2.75 17.22
C LEU A 160 1.74 2.29 18.55
N LEU A 161 2.44 1.16 18.55
CA LEU A 161 3.11 0.60 19.73
C LEU A 161 4.25 1.50 20.23
N TYR A 162 4.85 2.31 19.36
CA TYR A 162 5.86 3.28 19.76
C TYR A 162 5.27 4.37 20.68
N PHE A 163 4.07 4.86 20.38
CA PHE A 163 3.43 5.98 21.08
C PHE A 163 2.44 5.58 22.17
N THR A 164 1.85 4.38 22.07
CA THR A 164 0.88 3.87 23.04
C THR A 164 1.49 2.75 23.88
N PRO A 165 1.19 2.65 25.18
CA PRO A 165 1.39 1.38 25.89
C PRO A 165 0.54 0.35 25.13
N GLY A 166 1.19 -0.67 24.58
CA GLY A 166 0.61 -1.56 23.58
C GLY A 166 -0.79 -2.08 23.90
N PRO A 167 -1.57 -2.47 22.87
CA PRO A 167 -2.92 -2.95 23.08
C PRO A 167 -2.90 -4.11 24.07
N ILE A 168 -3.67 -3.98 25.16
CA ILE A 168 -3.87 -5.01 26.20
C ILE A 168 -4.74 -6.11 25.58
N VAL A 169 -4.20 -6.84 24.62
CA VAL A 169 -4.86 -8.01 24.05
C VAL A 169 -4.28 -9.19 24.80
N LEU A 170 -5.06 -9.72 25.74
CA LEU A 170 -4.84 -11.01 26.40
C LEU A 170 -3.81 -11.04 27.55
N GLU A 171 -3.82 -10.06 28.48
CA GLU A 171 -3.00 -10.02 29.73
C GLU A 171 -1.46 -10.15 29.57
N LEU A 172 -0.96 -10.44 28.38
CA LEU A 172 0.46 -10.41 28.04
C LEU A 172 0.80 -9.02 27.53
N SER A 173 1.32 -8.21 28.45
CA SER A 173 2.07 -7.01 28.10
C SER A 173 3.20 -7.39 27.15
N LEU A 174 3.04 -7.09 25.85
CA LEU A 174 4.17 -7.03 24.92
C LEU A 174 5.02 -5.85 25.37
N SER A 175 5.90 -6.19 26.31
CA SER A 175 6.78 -5.28 27.01
C SER A 175 7.39 -4.31 26.00
N LYS A 176 7.22 -3.02 26.30
CA LYS A 176 7.94 -1.88 25.74
C LYS A 176 9.36 -2.35 25.38
N VAL A 177 9.65 -2.53 24.09
CA VAL A 177 11.01 -2.85 23.65
C VAL A 177 11.85 -1.65 24.08
N ASN A 178 12.57 -1.85 25.19
CA ASN A 178 13.40 -0.82 25.79
C ASN A 178 14.47 -0.41 24.77
N ASN A 179 14.27 0.76 24.18
CA ASN A 179 15.33 1.50 23.52
C ASN A 179 16.24 2.10 24.60
N THR A 180 17.14 1.27 25.12
CA THR A 180 18.49 1.69 25.55
C THR A 180 19.47 1.41 24.43
#